data_AF-A0A8H5G4Y6-F1
#
_entry.id   AF-A0A8H5G4Y6-F1
#
_cell.length_a   1.000
_cell.length_b   1.000
_cell.length_c   1.000
_cell.angle_alpha   90.00
_cell.angle_beta   90.00
_cell.angle_gamma   90.00
#
_symmetry.space_group_name_H-M   'P 1'
#
loop_
_entity.id
_entity.type
_entity.pdbx_description
1 polymer ?
#
loop_
_entity_poly.entity_id
_entity_poly.type
_entity_poly.pdbx_seq_one_letter_code
_entity_poly.pdbx_strand_id
1 'polypeptide(L)'
;MVDEAPYLSTLPTYREVGSYVYLDWKALQNIRGGVLLGFLLEAHGVFFFKTEYDKIRPKVNMMDREVLARQQEEWKQTFDSAREAKSAYETWLHNKRQERKEELCLLRAQRREAILQKLNSLEWTTLEPALVERLEGANAIFQQSRHRNKILFRLEILQQRIDYTCRVTEIDEDERPFSEDIAILEPFKSTIFQDTDEPECLFMDDSEFAQVIIGWHLKRKGYILSLLPQELVEDIHGNLVDDPLSLEVAYFCGGGDTTIQYYYQAICRVRQSFGALPADAPKEIQLLGATEFRRPWYWDQDRWTFDIDRYVVATTMMTYLGLDPRSTRPGDFLVHCDRIQLQCLQCKAGEERCLCNCWSAIQHELSYHKDNAIWPGELKWRIDSL
;
A
#
# COMPACT_ATOMS: atom_id res chain seq x y z
N MET A 1 46.74 -7.44 18.10
CA MET A 1 45.77 -8.01 17.14
C MET A 1 44.42 -7.65 17.67
N VAL A 2 43.85 -6.56 17.17
CA VAL A 2 42.52 -6.05 17.50
C VAL A 2 41.71 -6.34 16.25
N ASP A 3 40.68 -7.18 16.39
CA ASP A 3 39.80 -7.55 15.28
C ASP A 3 39.03 -6.32 14.80
N GLU A 4 39.23 -5.97 13.54
CA GLU A 4 38.52 -4.91 12.84
C GLU A 4 37.05 -5.31 12.64
N ALA A 5 36.15 -4.40 13.00
CA ALA A 5 34.71 -4.58 12.83
C ALA A 5 34.33 -4.68 11.34
N PRO A 6 33.47 -5.62 10.92
CA PRO A 6 33.16 -5.90 9.51
C PRO A 6 32.21 -4.88 8.84
N TYR A 7 32.00 -3.70 9.41
CA TYR A 7 30.98 -2.73 8.96
C TYR A 7 31.49 -1.61 8.03
N LEU A 8 32.77 -1.62 7.62
CA LEU A 8 33.35 -0.55 6.78
C LEU A 8 33.47 -0.89 5.29
N SER A 9 33.02 -2.05 4.82
CA SER A 9 33.20 -2.48 3.42
C SER A 9 32.13 -1.99 2.44
N THR A 10 31.14 -1.22 2.87
CA THR A 10 30.06 -0.68 2.00
C THR A 10 29.93 0.85 2.08
N LEU A 11 31.04 1.56 2.15
CA LEU A 11 31.01 3.02 1.96
C LEU A 11 30.71 3.34 0.49
N PRO A 12 29.81 4.30 0.18
CA PRO A 12 29.60 4.81 -1.17
C PRO A 12 30.93 5.16 -1.83
N THR A 13 31.20 4.61 -3.01
CA THR A 13 32.30 5.08 -3.85
C THR A 13 31.96 6.48 -4.36
N TYR A 14 32.55 7.51 -3.74
CA TYR A 14 32.55 8.85 -4.30
C TYR A 14 33.83 9.06 -5.13
N ARG A 15 33.73 9.89 -6.16
CA ARG A 15 34.89 10.42 -6.89
C ARG A 15 35.05 11.89 -6.53
N GLU A 16 36.27 12.32 -6.29
CA GLU A 16 36.58 13.75 -6.22
C GLU A 16 36.96 14.24 -7.62
N VAL A 17 36.34 15.33 -8.10
CA VAL A 17 36.77 16.03 -9.31
C VAL A 17 36.89 17.51 -8.96
N GLY A 18 38.10 17.94 -8.59
CA GLY A 18 38.33 19.27 -8.01
C GLY A 18 37.76 19.35 -6.59
N SER A 19 37.10 20.44 -6.24
CA SER A 19 36.45 20.66 -4.93
C SER A 19 35.03 20.09 -4.82
N TYR A 20 34.59 19.25 -5.76
CA TYR A 20 33.24 18.67 -5.79
C TYR A 20 33.25 17.17 -5.51
N VAL A 21 32.28 16.73 -4.69
CA VAL A 21 32.04 15.32 -4.34
C VAL A 21 30.73 14.84 -4.95
N TYR A 22 30.77 13.68 -5.62
CA TYR A 22 29.60 13.09 -6.28
C TYR A 22 29.06 11.91 -5.45
N LEU A 23 27.74 11.86 -5.30
CA LEU A 23 27.03 10.72 -4.70
C LEU A 23 26.17 10.06 -5.77
N ASP A 24 26.36 8.75 -5.97
CA ASP A 24 25.48 7.94 -6.81
C ASP A 24 24.12 7.78 -6.11
N TRP A 25 23.03 7.99 -6.85
CA TRP A 25 21.66 7.80 -6.35
C TRP A 25 21.42 6.40 -5.80
N LYS A 26 22.03 5.38 -6.41
CA LYS A 26 21.98 4.00 -5.90
C LYS A 26 22.71 3.84 -4.56
N ALA A 27 23.75 4.65 -4.32
CA ALA A 27 24.47 4.63 -3.05
C ALA A 27 23.68 5.37 -1.95
N LEU A 28 22.94 6.43 -2.29
CA LEU A 28 22.06 7.15 -1.36
C LEU A 28 20.92 6.28 -0.83
N GLN A 29 20.35 5.40 -1.65
CA GLN A 29 19.29 4.48 -1.24
C GLN A 29 19.73 3.47 -0.16
N ASN A 30 21.03 3.21 -0.05
CA ASN A 30 21.60 2.29 0.94
C ASN A 30 22.02 2.97 2.25
N ILE A 31 22.06 4.30 2.32
CA ILE A 31 22.38 5.03 3.55
C ILE A 31 21.13 5.09 4.43
N ARG A 32 20.95 4.07 5.27
CA ARG A 32 19.98 4.11 6.37
C ARG A 32 20.46 5.09 7.44
N GLY A 33 19.99 6.34 7.34
CA GLY A 33 20.14 7.36 8.38
C GLY A 33 20.65 8.68 7.83
N GLY A 34 19.87 9.74 8.03
CA GLY A 34 20.22 11.11 7.61
C GLY A 34 21.50 11.67 8.26
N VAL A 35 22.08 10.98 9.23
CA VAL A 35 23.31 11.37 9.94
C VAL A 35 24.53 11.33 9.01
N LEU A 36 24.71 10.27 8.20
CA LEU A 36 25.87 10.14 7.31
C LEU A 36 25.81 11.15 6.15
N LEU A 37 24.60 11.44 5.67
CA LEU A 37 24.36 12.45 4.64
C LEU A 37 24.64 13.86 5.19
N GLY A 38 24.29 14.12 6.46
CA GLY A 38 24.61 15.37 7.16
C GLY A 38 26.12 15.62 7.28
N PHE A 39 26.91 14.60 7.63
CA PHE A 39 28.37 14.70 7.71
C PHE A 39 29.02 15.00 6.34
N LEU A 40 28.52 14.37 5.26
CA LEU A 40 29.01 14.64 3.90
C LEU A 40 28.63 16.04 3.42
N LEU A 41 27.44 16.51 3.77
CA LEU A 41 26.97 17.88 3.50
C LEU A 41 27.83 18.95 4.20
N GLU A 42 28.24 18.71 5.44
CA GLU A 42 29.12 19.62 6.19
C GLU A 42 30.55 19.70 5.63
N ALA A 43 31.07 18.61 5.06
CA ALA A 43 32.46 18.56 4.60
C ALA A 43 32.69 19.17 3.19
N HIS A 44 31.69 19.12 2.30
CA HIS A 44 31.93 19.40 0.86
C HIS A 44 31.08 20.52 0.25
N GLY A 45 30.24 21.21 1.04
CA GLY A 45 29.65 22.52 0.71
C GLY A 45 28.52 22.51 -0.34
N VAL A 46 28.66 21.81 -1.47
CA VAL A 46 27.63 21.76 -2.54
C VAL A 46 27.61 20.38 -3.21
N PHE A 47 26.42 19.79 -3.28
CA PHE A 47 26.16 18.55 -4.03
C PHE A 47 25.20 18.86 -5.18
N PHE A 48 25.49 18.29 -6.35
CA PHE A 48 24.57 18.30 -7.49
C PHE A 48 24.14 16.87 -7.76
N PHE A 49 22.85 16.65 -8.02
CA PHE A 49 22.44 15.38 -8.61
C PHE A 49 23.14 15.22 -9.96
N LYS A 50 23.55 14.01 -10.33
CA LYS A 50 24.29 13.75 -11.59
C LYS A 50 23.59 14.37 -12.81
N THR A 51 22.26 14.25 -12.86
CA THR A 51 21.42 14.82 -13.92
C THR A 51 21.40 16.34 -13.97
N GLU A 52 21.61 17.02 -12.84
CA GLU A 52 21.71 18.48 -12.75
C GLU A 52 23.14 18.93 -13.02
N TYR A 53 24.12 18.20 -12.49
CA TYR A 53 25.54 18.43 -12.75
C TYR A 53 25.86 18.35 -14.24
N ASP A 54 25.39 17.31 -14.94
CA ASP A 54 25.65 17.15 -16.38
C ASP A 54 25.05 18.31 -17.22
N LYS A 55 23.97 18.94 -16.74
CA LYS A 55 23.38 20.14 -17.36
C LYS A 55 24.16 21.43 -17.05
N ILE A 56 24.75 21.53 -15.85
CA ILE A 56 25.44 22.72 -15.36
C ILE A 56 26.92 22.73 -15.77
N ARG A 57 27.54 21.55 -15.90
CA ARG A 57 28.94 21.33 -16.27
C ARG A 57 29.41 22.11 -17.51
N PRO A 58 28.70 22.11 -18.67
CA PRO A 58 29.15 22.89 -19.81
C PRO A 58 29.14 24.39 -19.53
N LYS A 59 28.22 24.89 -18.70
CA LYS A 59 28.19 26.30 -18.31
C LYS A 59 29.35 26.66 -17.38
N VAL A 60 29.65 25.81 -16.40
CA VAL A 60 30.77 25.99 -15.46
C VAL A 60 32.12 25.98 -16.18
N ASN A 61 32.30 25.09 -17.17
CA ASN A 61 33.53 25.02 -17.96
C ASN A 61 33.73 26.23 -18.89
N MET A 62 32.68 26.99 -19.19
CA MET A 62 32.73 28.21 -20.02
C MET A 62 32.85 29.50 -19.19
N MET A 63 32.79 29.41 -17.86
CA MET A 63 32.94 30.56 -16.98
C MET A 63 34.41 30.86 -16.69
N ASP A 64 34.75 32.14 -16.70
CA ASP A 64 36.04 32.60 -16.23
C ASP A 64 36.22 32.28 -14.73
N ARG A 65 37.46 31.96 -14.31
CA ARG A 65 37.79 31.56 -12.94
C ARG A 65 37.39 32.61 -11.92
N GLU A 66 37.51 33.90 -12.27
CA GLU A 66 37.11 35.00 -11.38
C GLU A 66 35.58 35.12 -11.22
N VAL A 67 34.82 34.75 -12.24
CA VAL A 67 33.35 34.75 -12.18
C VAL A 67 32.87 33.54 -11.38
N LEU A 68 33.52 32.39 -11.55
CA LEU A 68 33.23 31.18 -10.77
C LEU A 68 33.53 31.38 -9.28
N ALA A 69 34.66 32.01 -8.93
CA ALA A 69 35.01 32.30 -7.55
C ALA A 69 33.99 33.24 -6.87
N ARG A 70 33.49 34.26 -7.61
CA ARG A 70 32.43 35.14 -7.11
C ARG A 70 31.12 34.40 -6.88
N GLN A 71 30.69 33.54 -7.80
CA GLN A 71 29.47 32.76 -7.61
C GLN A 71 29.58 31.76 -6.46
N GLN A 72 30.76 31.16 -6.25
CA GLN A 72 31.00 30.29 -5.10
C GLN A 72 30.89 31.04 -3.77
N GLU A 73 31.40 32.26 -3.70
CA GLU A 73 31.27 33.11 -2.51
C GLU A 73 29.81 33.54 -2.29
N GLU A 74 29.07 33.92 -3.35
CA GLU A 74 27.64 34.22 -3.27
C GLU A 74 26.81 33.01 -2.79
N TRP A 75 27.10 31.82 -3.30
CA TRP A 75 26.43 30.59 -2.85
C TRP A 75 26.76 30.26 -1.40
N LYS A 76 28.02 30.41 -1.00
CA LYS A 76 28.44 30.21 0.38
C LYS A 76 27.70 31.17 1.32
N GLN A 77 27.62 32.45 0.98
CA GLN A 77 26.86 33.44 1.74
C GLN A 77 25.37 33.10 1.80
N THR A 78 24.79 32.66 0.69
CA THR A 78 23.38 32.23 0.65
C THR A 78 23.14 31.01 1.53
N PHE A 79 24.05 30.03 1.52
CA PHE A 79 23.94 28.81 2.31
C PHE A 79 24.14 29.09 3.80
N ASP A 80 25.13 29.92 4.16
CA ASP A 80 25.34 30.37 5.54
C ASP A 80 24.12 31.15 6.05
N SER A 81 23.56 32.05 5.25
CA SER A 81 22.33 32.77 5.58
C SER A 81 21.13 31.82 5.77
N ALA A 82 20.96 30.82 4.90
CA ALA A 82 19.91 29.81 5.04
C ALA A 82 20.09 28.94 6.29
N ARG A 83 21.34 28.59 6.63
CA ARG A 83 21.68 27.83 7.85
C ARG A 83 21.39 28.64 9.10
N GLU A 84 21.76 29.92 9.12
CA GLU A 84 21.43 30.85 10.20
C GLU A 84 19.91 31.02 10.36
N ALA A 85 19.18 31.18 9.26
CA ALA A 85 17.72 31.28 9.26
C ALA A 85 17.07 30.00 9.81
N LYS A 86 17.57 28.81 9.44
CA LYS A 86 17.10 27.52 9.98
C LYS A 86 17.38 27.42 11.48
N SER A 87 18.58 27.75 11.93
CA SER A 87 18.95 27.75 13.36
C SER A 87 18.08 28.72 14.17
N ALA A 88 17.83 29.92 13.64
CA ALA A 88 16.95 30.91 14.25
C ALA A 88 15.49 30.39 14.33
N TYR A 89 15.00 29.73 13.28
CA TYR A 89 13.67 29.10 13.28
C TYR A 89 13.55 27.97 14.30
N GLU A 90 14.55 27.09 14.40
CA GLU A 90 14.58 26.01 15.38
C GLU A 90 14.60 26.55 16.82
N THR A 91 15.38 27.60 17.06
CA THR A 91 15.43 28.31 18.35
C THR A 91 14.07 28.95 18.68
N TRP A 92 13.45 29.63 17.72
CA TRP A 92 12.11 30.19 17.87
C TRP A 92 11.07 29.10 18.18
N LEU A 93 11.12 27.97 17.49
CA LEU A 93 10.21 26.84 17.70
C LEU A 93 10.41 26.23 19.10
N HIS A 94 11.65 26.10 19.56
CA HIS A 94 11.95 25.66 20.92
C HIS A 94 11.36 26.62 21.96
N ASN A 95 11.56 27.93 21.80
CA ASN A 95 11.02 28.94 22.69
C ASN A 95 9.48 28.91 22.72
N LYS A 96 8.83 28.78 21.55
CA LYS A 96 7.36 28.63 21.47
C LYS A 96 6.85 27.38 22.19
N ARG A 97 7.58 26.26 22.14
CA ARG A 97 7.25 25.04 22.89
C ARG A 97 7.39 25.25 24.40
N GLN A 98 8.41 25.98 24.86
CA GLN A 98 8.58 26.30 26.29
C GLN A 98 7.49 27.26 26.78
N GLU A 99 7.21 28.35 26.06
CA GLU A 99 6.11 29.27 26.36
C GLU A 99 4.78 28.52 26.51
N ARG A 100 4.48 27.60 25.57
CA ARG A 100 3.27 26.78 25.63
C ARG A 100 3.25 25.86 26.85
N LYS A 101 4.40 25.29 27.22
CA LYS A 101 4.54 24.43 28.40
C LYS A 101 4.28 25.22 29.70
N GLU A 102 4.81 26.43 29.80
CA GLU A 102 4.59 27.35 30.92
C GLU A 102 3.12 27.79 31.02
N GLU A 103 2.52 28.17 29.89
CA GLU A 103 1.09 28.51 29.80
C GLU A 103 0.21 27.34 30.28
N LEU A 104 0.50 26.12 29.84
CA LEU A 104 -0.20 24.92 30.29
C LEU A 104 0.00 24.65 31.79
N CYS A 105 1.18 24.91 32.34
CA CYS A 105 1.44 24.82 33.77
C CYS A 105 0.60 25.83 34.57
N LEU A 106 0.54 27.10 34.12
CA LEU A 106 -0.30 28.13 34.71
C LEU A 106 -1.79 27.76 34.67
N LEU A 107 -2.28 27.31 33.50
CA LEU A 107 -3.67 26.85 33.34
C LEU A 107 -4.01 25.67 34.25
N ARG A 108 -3.09 24.72 34.42
CA ARG A 108 -3.26 23.60 35.36
C ARG A 108 -3.32 24.07 36.81
N ALA A 109 -2.48 25.03 37.20
CA ALA A 109 -2.51 25.63 38.53
C ALA A 109 -3.83 26.36 38.79
N GLN A 110 -4.28 27.20 37.85
CA GLN A 110 -5.56 27.90 37.93
C GLN A 110 -6.76 26.93 38.01
N ARG A 111 -6.76 25.87 37.20
CA ARG A 111 -7.78 24.82 37.28
C ARG A 111 -7.78 24.12 38.63
N ARG A 112 -6.59 23.81 39.18
CA ARG A 112 -6.46 23.20 40.50
C ARG A 112 -7.04 24.10 41.60
N GLU A 113 -6.72 25.38 41.58
CA GLU A 113 -7.26 26.38 42.52
C GLU A 113 -8.79 26.48 42.41
N ALA A 114 -9.32 26.57 41.19
CA ALA A 114 -10.77 26.62 40.96
C ALA A 114 -11.49 25.33 41.40
N ILE A 115 -10.85 24.17 41.23
CA ILE A 115 -11.35 22.89 41.75
C ILE A 115 -11.38 22.94 43.28
N LEU A 116 -10.31 23.36 43.94
CA LEU A 116 -10.24 23.48 45.41
C LEU A 116 -11.30 24.43 45.96
N GLN A 117 -11.52 25.58 45.30
CA GLN A 117 -12.58 26.52 45.68
C GLN A 117 -13.99 25.89 45.55
N LYS A 118 -14.24 25.15 44.46
CA LYS A 118 -15.51 24.43 44.28
C LYS A 118 -15.69 23.29 45.29
N LEU A 119 -14.63 22.56 45.61
CA LEU A 119 -14.62 21.51 46.64
C LEU A 119 -14.88 22.10 48.04
N ASN A 120 -14.41 23.32 48.30
CA ASN A 120 -14.69 24.03 49.56
C ASN A 120 -16.12 24.61 49.62
N SER A 121 -16.74 24.92 48.48
CA SER A 121 -18.08 25.52 48.42
C SER A 121 -19.24 24.52 48.36
N LEU A 122 -18.96 23.28 47.97
CA LEU A 122 -19.93 22.19 47.87
C LEU A 122 -19.58 21.15 48.94
N GLU A 123 -20.57 20.60 49.64
CA GLU A 123 -20.29 19.50 50.57
C GLU A 123 -19.71 18.31 49.80
N TRP A 124 -18.59 17.76 50.28
CA TRP A 124 -17.87 16.63 49.69
C TRP A 124 -18.80 15.44 49.39
N THR A 125 -19.82 15.24 50.24
CA THR A 125 -20.91 14.26 50.11
C THR A 125 -21.68 14.34 48.79
N THR A 126 -21.79 15.53 48.20
CA THR A 126 -22.45 15.76 46.90
C THR A 126 -21.51 15.61 45.70
N LEU A 127 -20.22 15.85 45.89
CA LEU A 127 -19.21 15.88 44.83
C LEU A 127 -18.53 14.54 44.61
N GLU A 128 -18.33 13.78 45.68
CA GLU A 128 -17.65 12.49 45.67
C GLU A 128 -18.29 11.50 44.68
N PRO A 129 -19.62 11.29 44.65
CA PRO A 129 -20.23 10.35 43.70
C PRO A 129 -19.98 10.75 42.24
N ALA A 130 -20.14 12.04 41.92
CA ALA A 130 -19.94 12.55 40.56
C ALA A 130 -18.46 12.52 40.13
N LEU A 131 -17.53 12.69 41.07
CA LEU A 131 -16.09 12.57 40.81
C LEU A 131 -15.68 11.12 40.58
N VAL A 132 -16.17 10.20 41.41
CA VAL A 132 -15.94 8.75 41.26
C VAL A 132 -16.46 8.27 39.91
N GLU A 133 -17.71 8.59 39.56
CA GLU A 133 -18.30 8.24 38.25
C GLU A 133 -17.44 8.77 37.09
N ARG A 134 -16.97 10.02 37.17
CA ARG A 134 -16.08 10.59 36.15
C ARG A 134 -14.72 9.92 36.07
N LEU A 135 -14.12 9.57 37.21
CA LEU A 135 -12.83 8.89 37.26
C LEU A 135 -12.94 7.45 36.75
N GLU A 136 -14.02 6.74 37.07
CA GLU A 136 -14.33 5.42 36.55
C GLU A 136 -14.53 5.46 35.04
N GLY A 137 -15.31 6.42 34.53
CA GLY A 137 -15.50 6.64 33.10
C GLY A 137 -14.18 6.97 32.38
N ALA A 138 -13.36 7.86 32.96
CA ALA A 138 -12.05 8.20 32.39
C ALA A 138 -11.08 7.00 32.41
N ASN A 139 -11.08 6.20 33.47
CA ASN A 139 -10.27 4.99 33.56
C ASN A 139 -10.75 3.96 32.53
N ALA A 140 -12.05 3.77 32.33
CA ALA A 140 -12.59 2.87 31.31
C ALA A 140 -12.13 3.26 29.90
N ILE A 141 -12.23 4.55 29.54
CA ILE A 141 -11.73 5.08 28.26
C ILE A 141 -10.23 4.86 28.11
N PHE A 142 -9.47 5.09 29.19
CA PHE A 142 -8.02 4.88 29.19
C PHE A 142 -7.66 3.41 28.98
N GLN A 143 -8.29 2.47 29.70
CA GLN A 143 -8.05 1.04 29.52
C GLN A 143 -8.42 0.58 28.11
N GLN A 144 -9.54 1.05 27.56
CA GLN A 144 -9.94 0.74 26.19
C GLN A 144 -8.91 1.26 25.17
N SER A 145 -8.41 2.48 25.36
CA SER A 145 -7.37 3.07 24.49
C SER A 145 -6.06 2.30 24.59
N ARG A 146 -5.66 1.91 25.81
CA ARG A 146 -4.46 1.10 26.05
C ARG A 146 -4.56 -0.27 25.37
N HIS A 147 -5.70 -0.94 25.53
CA HIS A 147 -5.94 -2.25 24.93
C HIS A 147 -5.95 -2.17 23.39
N ARG A 148 -6.63 -1.18 22.82
CA ARG A 148 -6.59 -0.88 21.38
C ARG A 148 -5.17 -0.70 20.86
N ASN A 149 -4.36 0.12 21.53
CA ASN A 149 -2.97 0.35 21.13
C ASN A 149 -2.11 -0.92 21.22
N LYS A 150 -2.35 -1.78 22.23
CA LYS A 150 -1.69 -3.09 22.32
C LYS A 150 -2.01 -3.97 21.11
N ILE A 151 -3.29 -4.04 20.69
CA ILE A 151 -3.70 -4.82 19.52
C ILE A 151 -3.02 -4.30 18.25
N LEU A 152 -3.06 -2.97 18.02
CA LEU A 152 -2.44 -2.36 16.84
C LEU A 152 -0.94 -2.65 16.75
N PHE A 153 -0.22 -2.53 17.88
CA PHE A 153 1.19 -2.87 17.95
C PHE A 153 1.48 -4.34 17.59
N ARG A 154 0.63 -5.27 18.05
CA ARG A 154 0.76 -6.69 17.73
C ARG A 154 0.49 -6.99 16.26
N LEU A 155 -0.51 -6.34 15.67
CA LEU A 155 -0.81 -6.44 14.24
C LEU A 155 0.38 -5.91 13.40
N GLU A 156 1.01 -4.83 13.83
CA GLU A 156 2.21 -4.30 13.18
C GLU A 156 3.38 -5.30 13.22
N ILE A 157 3.66 -5.89 14.37
CA ILE A 157 4.69 -6.95 14.49
C ILE A 157 4.34 -8.14 13.59
N LEU A 158 3.08 -8.58 13.60
CA LEU A 158 2.63 -9.68 12.76
C LEU A 158 2.82 -9.37 11.28
N GLN A 159 2.48 -8.16 10.82
CA GLN A 159 2.69 -7.73 9.44
C GLN A 159 4.17 -7.78 9.04
N GLN A 160 5.06 -7.28 9.90
CA GLN A 160 6.51 -7.35 9.65
C GLN A 160 6.99 -8.79 9.48
N ARG A 161 6.44 -9.72 10.28
CA ARG A 161 6.76 -11.14 10.19
C ARG A 161 6.22 -11.77 8.92
N ILE A 162 4.97 -11.48 8.55
CA ILE A 162 4.37 -11.90 7.27
C ILE A 162 5.24 -11.44 6.10
N ASP A 163 5.63 -10.16 6.07
CA ASP A 163 6.43 -9.59 4.99
C ASP A 163 7.79 -10.28 4.87
N TYR A 164 8.42 -10.60 5.99
CA TYR A 164 9.67 -11.36 6.02
C TYR A 164 9.47 -12.77 5.44
N THR A 165 8.49 -13.52 5.96
CA THR A 165 8.19 -14.88 5.52
C THR A 165 7.84 -14.94 4.03
N CYS A 166 6.97 -14.05 3.55
CA CYS A 166 6.59 -14.00 2.13
C CYS A 166 7.79 -13.72 1.20
N ARG A 167 8.78 -12.94 1.64
CA ARG A 167 10.02 -12.72 0.86
C ARG A 167 10.87 -13.98 0.79
N VAL A 168 10.98 -14.71 1.90
CA VAL A 168 11.76 -15.97 1.97
C VAL A 168 11.09 -17.07 1.15
N THR A 169 9.76 -17.12 1.13
CA THR A 169 8.98 -18.13 0.38
C THR A 169 8.62 -17.68 -1.04
N GLU A 170 9.15 -16.56 -1.51
CA GLU A 170 8.93 -16.03 -2.87
C GLU A 170 7.45 -15.81 -3.25
N ILE A 171 6.60 -15.47 -2.27
CA ILE A 171 5.22 -15.08 -2.54
C ILE A 171 5.20 -13.65 -3.10
N ASP A 172 4.55 -13.48 -4.25
CA ASP A 172 4.36 -12.18 -4.89
C ASP A 172 3.80 -11.15 -3.90
N GLU A 173 4.30 -9.92 -3.97
CA GLU A 173 3.86 -8.80 -3.14
C GLU A 173 2.36 -8.58 -3.18
N ASP A 174 1.76 -8.78 -4.36
CA ASP A 174 0.33 -8.61 -4.56
C ASP A 174 -0.48 -9.71 -3.91
N GLU A 175 0.15 -10.84 -3.62
CA GLU A 175 -0.48 -12.03 -3.11
C GLU A 175 -0.28 -12.24 -1.60
N ARG A 176 0.43 -11.34 -0.92
CA ARG A 176 0.70 -11.47 0.51
C ARG A 176 -0.59 -11.33 1.35
N PRO A 177 -0.73 -12.08 2.46
CA PRO A 177 -1.78 -11.79 3.43
C PRO A 177 -1.54 -10.48 4.16
N PHE A 178 -2.61 -9.88 4.66
CA PHE A 178 -2.53 -8.83 5.69
C PHE A 178 -2.45 -9.44 7.08
N SER A 179 -1.99 -8.67 8.06
CA SER A 179 -1.97 -9.09 9.47
C SER A 179 -3.34 -9.56 9.95
N GLU A 180 -4.41 -8.91 9.50
CA GLU A 180 -5.80 -9.22 9.86
C GLU A 180 -6.26 -10.58 9.32
N ASP A 181 -5.76 -11.00 8.16
CA ASP A 181 -6.06 -12.31 7.57
C ASP A 181 -5.58 -13.46 8.46
N ILE A 182 -4.42 -13.28 9.07
CA ILE A 182 -3.78 -14.26 9.93
C ILE A 182 -4.24 -14.10 11.38
N ALA A 183 -4.47 -12.87 11.83
CA ALA A 183 -4.87 -12.56 13.20
C ALA A 183 -6.20 -13.21 13.61
N ILE A 184 -7.08 -13.54 12.68
CA ILE A 184 -8.36 -14.22 13.00
C ILE A 184 -8.23 -15.75 13.09
N LEU A 185 -7.08 -16.32 12.76
CA LEU A 185 -6.79 -17.75 12.86
C LEU A 185 -6.23 -18.08 14.24
N GLU A 186 -6.52 -19.27 14.77
CA GLU A 186 -5.82 -19.75 15.96
C GLU A 186 -4.39 -20.23 15.60
N PRO A 187 -3.39 -20.02 16.46
CA PRO A 187 -3.44 -19.42 17.81
C PRO A 187 -3.29 -17.88 17.85
N PHE A 188 -3.25 -17.22 16.70
CA PHE A 188 -3.03 -15.76 16.63
C PHE A 188 -4.19 -14.96 17.21
N LYS A 189 -5.42 -15.42 16.99
CA LYS A 189 -6.63 -14.76 17.48
C LYS A 189 -6.64 -14.62 18.99
N SER A 190 -6.41 -15.72 19.70
CA SER A 190 -6.33 -15.71 21.16
C SER A 190 -5.19 -14.82 21.66
N THR A 191 -4.05 -14.80 20.97
CA THR A 191 -2.88 -14.04 21.43
C THR A 191 -2.95 -12.54 21.12
N ILE A 192 -3.44 -12.16 19.94
CA ILE A 192 -3.46 -10.76 19.49
C ILE A 192 -4.53 -9.98 20.23
N PHE A 193 -5.72 -10.57 20.35
CA PHE A 193 -6.89 -9.87 20.87
C PHE A 193 -7.03 -9.99 22.39
N GLN A 194 -6.42 -10.98 23.07
CA GLN A 194 -6.49 -11.01 24.54
C GLN A 194 -5.58 -9.97 25.20
N ASP A 195 -6.00 -9.40 26.32
CA ASP A 195 -5.20 -8.45 27.12
C ASP A 195 -4.15 -9.15 28.00
N THR A 196 -3.35 -10.02 27.40
CA THR A 196 -2.12 -10.52 28.03
C THR A 196 -0.99 -9.50 27.86
N ASP A 197 0.07 -9.58 28.66
CA ASP A 197 1.22 -8.68 28.49
C ASP A 197 2.21 -9.18 27.43
N GLU A 198 2.33 -10.50 27.25
CA GLU A 198 3.25 -11.11 26.28
C GLU A 198 2.49 -11.91 25.20
N PRO A 199 2.69 -11.59 23.91
CA PRO A 199 2.05 -12.32 22.82
C PRO A 199 2.90 -13.53 22.40
N GLU A 200 2.81 -14.64 23.15
CA GLU A 200 3.62 -15.85 22.93
C GLU A 200 3.58 -16.38 21.49
N CYS A 201 2.43 -16.35 20.81
CA CYS A 201 2.32 -16.84 19.42
C CYS A 201 3.09 -15.99 18.40
N LEU A 202 3.45 -14.74 18.70
CA LEU A 202 4.31 -13.94 17.83
C LEU A 202 5.74 -14.50 17.78
N PHE A 203 6.07 -15.43 18.70
CA PHE A 203 7.35 -16.12 18.83
C PHE A 203 7.26 -17.62 18.48
N MET A 204 6.19 -18.04 17.80
CA MET A 204 6.11 -19.36 17.13
C MET A 204 7.36 -19.63 16.29
N ASP A 205 7.73 -20.89 16.06
CA ASP A 205 8.84 -21.25 15.17
C ASP A 205 8.63 -20.72 13.74
N ASP A 206 9.71 -20.30 13.06
CA ASP A 206 9.63 -19.70 11.72
C ASP A 206 9.15 -20.70 10.66
N SER A 207 9.44 -21.99 10.81
CA SER A 207 8.94 -23.03 9.90
C SER A 207 7.44 -23.25 10.07
N GLU A 208 6.96 -23.31 11.31
CA GLU A 208 5.52 -23.41 11.61
C GLU A 208 4.77 -22.19 11.09
N PHE A 209 5.30 -20.99 11.32
CA PHE A 209 4.70 -19.75 10.83
C PHE A 209 4.66 -19.73 9.29
N ALA A 210 5.73 -20.15 8.62
CA ALA A 210 5.75 -20.25 7.16
C ALA A 210 4.67 -21.21 6.62
N GLN A 211 4.43 -22.34 7.29
CA GLN A 211 3.35 -23.26 6.91
C GLN A 211 1.97 -22.62 7.01
N VAL A 212 1.73 -21.78 8.01
CA VAL A 212 0.46 -21.03 8.14
C VAL A 212 0.29 -20.07 6.95
N ILE A 213 1.32 -19.29 6.62
CA ILE A 213 1.28 -18.32 5.51
C ILE A 213 1.07 -19.03 4.17
N ILE A 214 1.83 -20.08 3.91
CA ILE A 214 1.71 -20.88 2.68
C ILE A 214 0.33 -21.55 2.61
N GLY A 215 -0.12 -22.16 3.70
CA GLY A 215 -1.44 -22.81 3.76
C GLY A 215 -2.58 -21.83 3.51
N TRP A 216 -2.51 -20.62 4.06
CA TRP A 216 -3.47 -19.56 3.79
C TRP A 216 -3.46 -19.16 2.31
N HIS A 217 -2.27 -18.93 1.73
CA HIS A 217 -2.10 -18.53 0.34
C HIS A 217 -2.67 -19.60 -0.61
N LEU A 218 -2.33 -20.87 -0.38
CA LEU A 218 -2.84 -21.99 -1.18
C LEU A 218 -4.36 -22.14 -1.06
N LYS A 219 -4.92 -22.00 0.15
CA LYS A 219 -6.38 -22.06 0.34
C LYS A 219 -7.09 -20.94 -0.43
N ARG A 220 -6.56 -19.72 -0.38
CA ARG A 220 -7.10 -18.59 -1.13
C ARG A 220 -7.02 -18.83 -2.63
N LYS A 221 -5.83 -19.20 -3.15
CA LYS A 221 -5.61 -19.47 -4.57
C LYS A 221 -6.53 -20.60 -5.05
N GLY A 222 -6.64 -21.68 -4.28
CA GLY A 222 -7.54 -22.80 -4.57
C GLY A 222 -9.01 -22.39 -4.63
N TYR A 223 -9.46 -21.52 -3.73
CA TYR A 223 -10.82 -20.97 -3.78
C TYR A 223 -11.05 -20.17 -5.07
N ILE A 224 -10.16 -19.23 -5.40
CA ILE A 224 -10.30 -18.42 -6.62
C ILE A 224 -10.28 -19.29 -7.88
N LEU A 225 -9.38 -20.29 -7.94
CA LEU A 225 -9.33 -21.26 -9.03
C LEU A 225 -10.64 -22.04 -9.15
N SER A 226 -11.30 -22.38 -8.03
CA SER A 226 -12.58 -23.10 -8.05
C SER A 226 -13.75 -22.31 -8.63
N LEU A 227 -13.60 -20.98 -8.77
CA LEU A 227 -14.59 -20.13 -9.43
C LEU A 227 -14.46 -20.14 -10.96
N LEU A 228 -13.30 -20.57 -11.50
CA LEU A 228 -13.07 -20.58 -12.94
C LEU A 228 -13.87 -21.70 -13.63
N PRO A 229 -14.35 -21.47 -14.86
CA PRO A 229 -14.86 -22.54 -15.71
C PRO A 229 -13.79 -23.62 -15.94
N GLN A 230 -14.21 -24.89 -16.00
CA GLN A 230 -13.31 -26.02 -16.21
C GLN A 230 -12.46 -25.85 -17.49
N GLU A 231 -13.02 -25.22 -18.53
CA GLU A 231 -12.36 -24.98 -19.83
C GLU A 231 -11.15 -24.04 -19.79
N LEU A 232 -11.01 -23.27 -18.70
CA LEU A 232 -9.84 -22.43 -18.40
C LEU A 232 -8.81 -23.16 -17.54
N VAL A 233 -9.24 -24.17 -16.79
CA VAL A 233 -8.38 -24.95 -15.89
C VAL A 233 -7.78 -26.15 -16.63
N GLU A 234 -8.53 -26.72 -17.58
CA GLU A 234 -8.17 -27.91 -18.34
C GLU A 234 -8.21 -27.63 -19.86
N ASP A 235 -7.23 -28.16 -20.59
CA ASP A 235 -7.21 -28.13 -22.05
C ASP A 235 -8.20 -29.15 -22.67
N ILE A 236 -8.29 -29.18 -24.00
CA ILE A 236 -9.17 -30.11 -24.74
C ILE A 236 -8.82 -31.60 -24.53
N HIS A 237 -7.64 -31.89 -23.99
CA HIS A 237 -7.15 -33.22 -23.68
C HIS A 237 -7.26 -33.55 -22.18
N GLY A 238 -7.78 -32.62 -21.36
CA GLY A 238 -7.89 -32.75 -19.91
C GLY A 238 -6.57 -32.48 -19.16
N ASN A 239 -5.56 -31.90 -19.80
CA ASN A 239 -4.33 -31.47 -19.10
C ASN A 239 -4.57 -30.14 -18.40
N LEU A 240 -4.00 -29.99 -17.20
CA LEU A 240 -4.09 -28.74 -16.44
C LEU A 240 -3.31 -27.61 -17.12
N VAL A 241 -3.90 -26.43 -17.18
CA VAL A 241 -3.24 -25.19 -17.58
C VAL A 241 -2.32 -24.73 -16.43
N ASP A 242 -1.08 -24.35 -16.75
CA ASP A 242 -0.04 -24.06 -15.75
C ASP A 242 -0.42 -22.94 -14.76
N ASP A 243 -1.05 -21.86 -15.23
CA ASP A 243 -1.55 -20.77 -14.37
C ASP A 243 -2.78 -20.07 -14.96
N PRO A 244 -3.99 -20.64 -14.76
CA PRO A 244 -5.24 -20.09 -15.29
C PRO A 244 -5.53 -18.66 -14.82
N LEU A 245 -5.02 -18.27 -13.65
CA LEU A 245 -5.21 -16.94 -13.08
C LEU A 245 -4.32 -15.87 -13.72
N SER A 246 -3.30 -16.29 -14.47
CA SER A 246 -2.44 -15.42 -15.25
C SER A 246 -2.95 -15.18 -16.69
N LEU A 247 -4.18 -15.60 -17.00
CA LEU A 247 -4.79 -15.37 -18.31
C LEU A 247 -5.47 -13.99 -18.34
N GLU A 248 -5.39 -13.30 -19.48
CA GLU A 248 -6.04 -12.00 -19.67
C GLU A 248 -7.54 -12.08 -19.38
N VAL A 249 -8.18 -13.21 -19.67
CA VAL A 249 -9.64 -13.38 -19.55
C VAL A 249 -10.13 -13.72 -18.14
N ALA A 250 -9.23 -13.86 -17.16
CA ALA A 250 -9.57 -14.25 -15.78
C ALA A 250 -10.08 -13.07 -14.94
N TYR A 251 -11.32 -12.64 -15.19
CA TYR A 251 -11.97 -11.55 -14.45
C TYR A 251 -13.01 -12.04 -13.44
N PHE A 252 -13.13 -11.28 -12.36
CA PHE A 252 -14.05 -11.57 -11.26
C PHE A 252 -14.82 -10.32 -10.85
N CYS A 253 -16.06 -10.53 -10.42
CA CYS A 253 -16.95 -9.52 -9.89
C CYS A 253 -17.03 -9.65 -8.37
N GLY A 254 -17.10 -8.50 -7.68
CA GLY A 254 -17.30 -8.44 -6.24
C GLY A 254 -18.75 -8.15 -5.89
N GLY A 255 -19.34 -8.93 -4.96
CA GLY A 255 -20.67 -8.65 -4.41
C GLY A 255 -21.83 -8.80 -5.42
N GLY A 256 -21.61 -9.57 -6.49
CA GLY A 256 -22.58 -9.76 -7.58
C GLY A 256 -22.76 -8.55 -8.50
N ASP A 257 -21.97 -7.49 -8.32
CA ASP A 257 -22.00 -6.31 -9.18
C ASP A 257 -21.05 -6.50 -10.37
N THR A 258 -21.62 -6.55 -11.58
CA THR A 258 -20.87 -6.70 -12.84
C THR A 258 -20.22 -5.40 -13.31
N THR A 259 -20.46 -4.27 -12.63
CA THR A 259 -19.90 -2.97 -13.01
C THR A 259 -18.46 -2.79 -12.55
N ILE A 260 -18.03 -3.53 -11.53
CA ILE A 260 -16.68 -3.45 -10.98
C ILE A 260 -15.98 -4.81 -11.12
N GLN A 261 -14.96 -4.85 -11.98
CA GLN A 261 -14.25 -6.08 -12.32
C GLN A 261 -12.79 -6.01 -11.89
N TYR A 262 -12.29 -7.15 -11.47
CA TYR A 262 -10.93 -7.30 -10.98
C TYR A 262 -10.27 -8.52 -11.62
N TYR A 263 -9.03 -8.33 -12.06
CA TYR A 263 -8.12 -9.44 -12.35
C TYR A 263 -7.59 -10.01 -11.02
N TYR A 264 -7.05 -11.22 -11.03
CA TYR A 264 -6.69 -11.94 -9.79
C TYR A 264 -5.81 -11.12 -8.84
N GLN A 265 -4.71 -10.52 -9.31
CA GLN A 265 -3.84 -9.72 -8.44
C GLN A 265 -4.56 -8.46 -7.90
N ALA A 266 -5.52 -7.90 -8.64
CA ALA A 266 -6.36 -6.83 -8.12
C ALA A 266 -7.33 -7.32 -7.03
N ILE A 267 -7.85 -8.54 -7.10
CA ILE A 267 -8.65 -9.12 -5.99
C ILE A 267 -7.82 -9.23 -4.72
N CYS A 268 -6.54 -9.58 -4.87
CA CYS A 268 -5.64 -9.70 -3.72
C CYS A 268 -5.34 -8.33 -3.07
N ARG A 269 -5.22 -7.26 -3.88
CA ARG A 269 -5.00 -5.88 -3.42
C ARG A 269 -6.27 -5.16 -2.94
N VAL A 270 -7.39 -5.38 -3.63
CA VAL A 270 -8.64 -4.66 -3.40
C VAL A 270 -9.39 -5.33 -2.26
N ARG A 271 -9.07 -4.84 -1.06
CA ARG A 271 -9.83 -5.10 0.17
C ARG A 271 -10.72 -3.91 0.53
N GLN A 272 -10.96 -3.02 -0.43
CA GLN A 272 -11.66 -1.77 -0.18
C GLN A 272 -13.10 -2.04 0.26
N SER A 273 -13.37 -1.72 1.53
CA SER A 273 -14.66 -1.20 1.99
C SER A 273 -15.89 -2.08 1.77
N PHE A 274 -15.80 -3.36 2.09
CA PHE A 274 -17.00 -4.22 2.16
C PHE A 274 -17.77 -4.05 3.48
N GLY A 275 -18.26 -2.82 3.69
CA GLY A 275 -19.30 -2.50 4.67
C GLY A 275 -18.90 -2.68 6.13
N ALA A 276 -19.92 -2.79 6.98
CA ALA A 276 -19.75 -3.00 8.41
C ALA A 276 -19.08 -4.36 8.70
N LEU A 277 -18.32 -4.42 9.80
CA LEU A 277 -17.87 -5.69 10.39
C LEU A 277 -19.09 -6.61 10.61
N PRO A 278 -18.95 -7.93 10.42
CA PRO A 278 -20.04 -8.85 10.67
C PRO A 278 -20.43 -8.79 12.15
N ALA A 279 -21.71 -9.04 12.45
CA ALA A 279 -22.26 -8.83 13.80
C ALA A 279 -21.64 -9.76 14.86
N ASP A 280 -21.11 -10.90 14.42
CA ASP A 280 -20.39 -11.90 15.23
C ASP A 280 -18.87 -11.64 15.31
N ALA A 281 -18.37 -10.52 14.76
CA ALA A 281 -16.98 -10.14 14.93
C ALA A 281 -16.62 -9.99 16.42
N PRO A 282 -15.48 -10.55 16.88
CA PRO A 282 -14.96 -10.37 18.23
C PRO A 282 -15.04 -8.92 18.71
N LYS A 283 -15.38 -8.72 19.98
CA LYS A 283 -15.53 -7.38 20.58
C LYS A 283 -14.28 -6.54 20.37
N GLU A 284 -13.12 -7.16 20.47
CA GLU A 284 -11.80 -6.54 20.31
C GLU A 284 -11.59 -6.00 18.89
N ILE A 285 -12.12 -6.69 17.87
CA ILE A 285 -12.11 -6.21 16.49
C ILE A 285 -13.06 -5.02 16.34
N GLN A 286 -14.21 -5.04 17.02
CA GLN A 286 -15.12 -3.89 17.05
C GLN A 286 -14.47 -2.67 17.72
N LEU A 287 -13.55 -2.85 18.66
CA LEU A 287 -12.80 -1.75 19.31
C LEU A 287 -11.86 -1.00 18.35
N LEU A 288 -11.30 -1.70 17.36
CA LEU A 288 -10.43 -1.09 16.34
C LEU A 288 -11.25 -0.27 15.33
N GLY A 289 -12.46 -0.72 15.04
CA GLY A 289 -13.34 -0.10 14.05
C GLY A 289 -12.84 -0.27 12.61
N ALA A 290 -13.67 0.16 11.65
CA ALA A 290 -13.45 -0.10 10.22
C ALA A 290 -12.27 0.69 9.61
N THR A 291 -11.78 1.75 10.25
CA THR A 291 -10.68 2.56 9.73
C THR A 291 -9.31 1.97 10.03
N GLU A 292 -9.20 1.14 11.05
CA GLU A 292 -7.93 0.61 11.54
C GLU A 292 -7.79 -0.90 11.39
N PHE A 293 -8.91 -1.59 11.17
CA PHE A 293 -8.93 -3.03 10.94
C PHE A 293 -9.48 -3.34 9.56
N ARG A 294 -8.65 -3.94 8.70
CA ARG A 294 -9.09 -4.40 7.39
C ARG A 294 -9.88 -5.69 7.54
N ARG A 295 -10.97 -5.80 6.78
CA ARG A 295 -11.79 -7.00 6.77
C ARG A 295 -10.97 -8.20 6.24
N PRO A 296 -10.83 -9.29 7.02
CA PRO A 296 -10.09 -10.47 6.61
C PRO A 296 -10.73 -11.15 5.40
N TRP A 297 -9.90 -11.73 4.53
CA TRP A 297 -10.28 -12.52 3.36
C TRP A 297 -11.36 -13.57 3.67
N TYR A 298 -11.19 -14.28 4.79
CA TYR A 298 -12.10 -15.35 5.20
C TYR A 298 -13.57 -14.89 5.31
N TRP A 299 -13.82 -13.62 5.62
CA TRP A 299 -15.18 -13.09 5.74
C TRP A 299 -15.78 -12.59 4.43
N ASP A 300 -14.98 -12.51 3.37
CA ASP A 300 -15.38 -11.97 2.06
C ASP A 300 -15.16 -12.93 0.89
N GLN A 301 -14.52 -14.08 1.12
CA GLN A 301 -14.20 -15.05 0.05
C GLN A 301 -15.44 -15.41 -0.79
N ASP A 302 -16.60 -15.61 -0.15
CA ASP A 302 -17.84 -16.06 -0.81
C ASP A 302 -18.52 -14.95 -1.65
N ARG A 303 -17.97 -13.73 -1.66
CA ARG A 303 -18.53 -12.58 -2.41
C ARG A 303 -18.01 -12.48 -3.84
N TRP A 304 -17.03 -13.30 -4.20
CA TRP A 304 -16.40 -13.27 -5.51
C TRP A 304 -17.06 -14.27 -6.44
N THR A 305 -17.35 -13.83 -7.67
CA THR A 305 -17.87 -14.68 -8.74
C THR A 305 -17.07 -14.44 -10.02
N PHE A 306 -16.89 -15.46 -10.83
CA PHE A 306 -16.27 -15.32 -12.15
C PHE A 306 -17.18 -14.57 -13.12
N ASP A 307 -16.63 -13.61 -13.87
CA ASP A 307 -17.38 -12.83 -14.86
C ASP A 307 -17.51 -13.61 -16.18
N ILE A 308 -18.48 -14.52 -16.22
CA ILE A 308 -18.71 -15.40 -17.37
C ILE A 308 -19.06 -14.63 -18.65
N ASP A 309 -19.82 -13.53 -18.52
CA ASP A 309 -20.26 -12.74 -19.67
C ASP A 309 -19.05 -12.05 -20.32
N ARG A 310 -18.19 -11.41 -19.51
CA ARG A 310 -16.94 -10.83 -20.01
C ARG A 310 -16.02 -11.89 -20.58
N TYR A 311 -15.89 -13.04 -19.92
CA TYR A 311 -15.05 -14.14 -20.40
C TYR A 311 -15.42 -14.54 -21.84
N VAL A 312 -16.72 -14.73 -22.11
CA VAL A 312 -17.23 -15.10 -23.44
C VAL A 312 -16.92 -14.02 -24.48
N VAL A 313 -17.21 -12.75 -24.16
CA VAL A 313 -16.99 -11.64 -25.09
C VAL A 313 -15.50 -11.41 -25.36
N ALA A 314 -14.67 -11.40 -24.31
CA ALA A 314 -13.22 -11.22 -24.41
C ALA A 314 -12.57 -12.35 -25.22
N THR A 315 -12.96 -13.60 -24.94
CA THR A 315 -12.50 -14.76 -25.71
C THR A 315 -12.87 -14.65 -27.18
N THR A 316 -14.12 -14.26 -27.49
CA THR A 316 -14.55 -14.05 -28.88
C THR A 316 -13.71 -12.97 -29.57
N MET A 317 -13.46 -11.85 -28.90
CA MET A 317 -12.63 -10.76 -29.42
C MET A 317 -11.19 -11.23 -29.68
N MET A 318 -10.59 -11.94 -28.73
CA MET A 318 -9.22 -12.45 -28.86
C MET A 318 -9.11 -13.42 -30.03
N THR A 319 -10.02 -14.38 -30.14
CA THR A 319 -10.06 -15.32 -31.28
C THR A 319 -10.25 -14.60 -32.60
N TYR A 320 -11.12 -13.59 -32.66
CA TYR A 320 -11.32 -12.76 -33.85
C TYR A 320 -10.04 -12.02 -34.28
N LEU A 321 -9.22 -11.62 -33.33
CA LEU A 321 -7.92 -10.99 -33.58
C LEU A 321 -6.78 -12.00 -33.81
N GLY A 322 -7.07 -13.31 -33.83
CA GLY A 322 -6.08 -14.36 -34.01
C GLY A 322 -5.22 -14.62 -32.76
N LEU A 323 -5.66 -14.19 -31.58
CA LEU A 323 -5.02 -14.46 -30.29
C LEU A 323 -5.64 -15.70 -29.64
N ASP A 324 -4.82 -16.46 -28.92
CA ASP A 324 -5.28 -17.60 -28.12
C ASP A 324 -5.61 -17.16 -26.68
N PRO A 325 -6.88 -17.20 -26.25
CA PRO A 325 -7.29 -16.84 -24.89
C PRO A 325 -6.64 -17.71 -23.80
N ARG A 326 -6.13 -18.90 -24.15
CA ARG A 326 -5.49 -19.83 -23.21
C ARG A 326 -3.99 -19.60 -23.01
N SER A 327 -3.37 -18.74 -23.81
CA SER A 327 -1.95 -18.42 -23.69
C SER A 327 -1.65 -16.94 -23.50
N THR A 328 -2.65 -16.06 -23.70
CA THR A 328 -2.47 -14.62 -23.64
C THR A 328 -2.47 -14.12 -22.19
N ARG A 329 -1.41 -13.44 -21.78
CA ARG A 329 -1.25 -12.92 -20.43
C ARG A 329 -1.77 -11.48 -20.30
N PRO A 330 -2.12 -11.04 -19.07
CA PRO A 330 -2.42 -9.65 -18.74
C PRO A 330 -1.43 -8.68 -19.39
N GLY A 331 -1.94 -7.80 -20.24
CA GLY A 331 -1.17 -6.77 -20.93
C GLY A 331 -0.85 -7.09 -22.38
N ASP A 332 -0.73 -8.37 -22.78
CA ASP A 332 -0.45 -8.74 -24.17
C ASP A 332 -1.62 -8.35 -25.08
N PHE A 333 -2.85 -8.53 -24.58
CA PHE A 333 -4.07 -8.12 -25.25
C PHE A 333 -4.16 -6.60 -25.39
N LEU A 334 -3.84 -5.85 -24.32
CA LEU A 334 -3.80 -4.38 -24.34
C LEU A 334 -2.85 -3.84 -25.43
N VAL A 335 -1.64 -4.40 -25.51
CA VAL A 335 -0.64 -3.99 -26.51
C VAL A 335 -1.15 -4.20 -27.95
N HIS A 336 -1.90 -5.28 -28.19
CA HIS A 336 -2.53 -5.51 -29.49
C HIS A 336 -3.70 -4.55 -29.75
N CYS A 337 -4.48 -4.28 -28.71
CA CYS A 337 -5.73 -3.53 -28.80
C CYS A 337 -5.58 -2.03 -28.91
N ASP A 338 -4.48 -1.44 -28.43
CA ASP A 338 -4.22 0.00 -28.51
C ASP A 338 -4.07 0.51 -29.96
N ARG A 339 -3.86 -0.39 -30.92
CA ARG A 339 -3.64 -0.07 -32.34
C ARG A 339 -4.85 -0.35 -33.23
N ILE A 340 -5.92 -0.91 -32.67
CA ILE A 340 -7.05 -1.43 -33.44
C ILE A 340 -8.28 -0.60 -33.16
N GLN A 341 -8.81 0.06 -34.19
CA GLN A 341 -10.14 0.68 -34.15
C GLN A 341 -11.17 -0.33 -34.64
N LEU A 342 -12.28 -0.43 -33.91
CA LEU A 342 -13.33 -1.39 -34.20
C LEU A 342 -14.63 -0.64 -34.47
N GLN A 343 -15.44 -1.18 -35.37
CA GLN A 343 -16.82 -0.75 -35.54
C GLN A 343 -17.80 -1.84 -35.15
N CYS A 344 -18.82 -1.48 -34.38
CA CYS A 344 -19.95 -2.38 -34.11
C CYS A 344 -20.85 -2.48 -35.36
N LEU A 345 -21.04 -3.70 -35.86
CA LEU A 345 -21.90 -3.99 -37.01
C LEU A 345 -23.39 -4.09 -36.63
N GLN A 346 -23.68 -4.29 -35.34
CA GLN A 346 -25.03 -4.45 -34.81
C GLN A 346 -25.72 -3.09 -34.56
N CYS A 347 -24.94 -2.02 -34.35
CA CYS A 347 -25.46 -0.66 -34.13
C CYS A 347 -25.88 0.04 -35.44
N LYS A 348 -26.95 0.84 -35.36
CA LYS A 348 -27.42 1.66 -36.49
C LYS A 348 -26.43 2.79 -36.82
N ALA A 349 -26.49 3.30 -38.05
CA ALA A 349 -25.59 4.37 -38.50
C ALA A 349 -25.86 5.66 -37.72
N GLY A 350 -24.87 6.13 -36.95
CA GLY A 350 -24.92 7.38 -36.17
C GLY A 350 -24.92 7.21 -34.65
N GLU A 351 -25.12 6.00 -34.13
CA GLU A 351 -25.03 5.66 -32.70
C GLU A 351 -23.71 4.92 -32.45
N GLU A 352 -22.85 5.42 -31.53
CA GLU A 352 -21.65 4.76 -30.93
C GLU A 352 -20.93 3.69 -31.78
N ARG A 353 -20.85 3.88 -33.10
CA ARG A 353 -20.35 2.84 -34.01
C ARG A 353 -18.87 2.65 -33.87
N CYS A 354 -18.14 3.73 -33.60
CA CYS A 354 -16.69 3.72 -33.51
C CYS A 354 -16.29 3.41 -32.07
N LEU A 355 -15.60 2.29 -31.90
CA LEU A 355 -15.08 1.79 -30.65
C LEU A 355 -13.58 2.08 -30.63
N CYS A 356 -13.14 2.84 -29.63
CA CYS A 356 -11.77 3.37 -29.57
C CYS A 356 -10.69 2.27 -29.49
N ASN A 357 -11.03 1.11 -28.91
CA ASN A 357 -10.14 -0.05 -28.76
C ASN A 357 -10.94 -1.33 -28.42
N CYS A 358 -10.29 -2.49 -28.32
CA CYS A 358 -10.96 -3.74 -27.95
C CYS A 358 -11.69 -3.70 -26.61
N TRP A 359 -11.16 -2.98 -25.60
CA TRP A 359 -11.82 -2.86 -24.30
C TRP A 359 -13.15 -2.12 -24.40
N SER A 360 -13.19 -1.04 -25.17
CA SER A 360 -14.43 -0.34 -25.47
C SER A 360 -15.40 -1.23 -26.23
N ALA A 361 -14.91 -2.12 -27.11
CA ALA A 361 -15.75 -3.07 -27.82
C ALA A 361 -16.32 -4.17 -26.91
N ILE A 362 -15.51 -4.72 -25.99
CA ILE A 362 -15.98 -5.66 -24.97
C ILE A 362 -17.04 -5.00 -24.09
N GLN A 363 -16.77 -3.78 -23.60
CA GLN A 363 -17.70 -3.05 -22.74
C GLN A 363 -18.99 -2.70 -23.47
N HIS A 364 -18.90 -2.29 -24.73
CA HIS A 364 -20.03 -2.02 -25.60
C HIS A 364 -20.91 -3.26 -25.76
N GLU A 365 -20.30 -4.41 -26.08
CA GLU A 365 -21.02 -5.67 -26.25
C GLU A 365 -21.76 -6.07 -24.96
N LEU A 366 -21.09 -5.97 -23.81
CA LEU A 366 -21.69 -6.27 -22.50
C LEU A 366 -22.85 -5.33 -22.15
N SER A 367 -22.82 -4.08 -22.62
CA SER A 367 -23.82 -3.05 -22.29
C SER A 367 -25.03 -3.08 -23.24
N TYR A 368 -24.82 -3.36 -24.53
CA TYR A 368 -25.85 -3.18 -25.56
C TYR A 368 -26.23 -4.45 -26.32
N HIS A 369 -25.37 -5.49 -26.30
CA HIS A 369 -25.52 -6.68 -27.15
C HIS A 369 -25.30 -7.98 -26.38
N LYS A 370 -25.58 -7.98 -25.06
CA LYS A 370 -25.35 -9.13 -24.18
C LYS A 370 -25.96 -10.44 -24.71
N ASP A 371 -27.17 -10.37 -25.27
CA ASP A 371 -27.87 -11.55 -25.83
C ASP A 371 -27.14 -12.18 -27.04
N ASN A 372 -26.26 -11.42 -27.69
CA ASN A 372 -25.48 -11.85 -28.85
C ASN A 372 -24.02 -12.17 -28.50
N ALA A 373 -23.68 -12.26 -27.20
CA ALA A 373 -22.31 -12.48 -26.73
C ALA A 373 -21.65 -13.75 -27.31
N ILE A 374 -22.41 -14.74 -27.75
CA ILE A 374 -21.89 -15.98 -28.36
C ILE A 374 -21.65 -15.90 -29.88
N TRP A 375 -22.05 -14.82 -30.56
CA TRP A 375 -21.87 -14.75 -32.01
C TRP A 375 -20.39 -14.64 -32.40
N PRO A 376 -19.99 -15.17 -33.57
CA PRO A 376 -18.64 -14.98 -34.12
C PRO A 376 -18.26 -13.50 -34.24
N GLY A 377 -16.98 -13.19 -34.04
CA GLY A 377 -16.49 -11.81 -34.05
C GLY A 377 -16.72 -11.07 -35.35
N GLU A 378 -16.67 -11.77 -36.49
CA GLU A 378 -16.89 -11.21 -37.84
C GLU A 378 -18.32 -10.68 -38.05
N LEU A 379 -19.28 -11.17 -37.25
CA LEU A 379 -20.68 -10.71 -37.28
C LEU A 379 -20.92 -9.53 -36.34
N LYS A 380 -20.02 -9.31 -35.38
CA LYS A 380 -20.14 -8.28 -34.35
C LYS A 380 -19.34 -7.05 -34.68
N TRP A 381 -18.10 -7.24 -35.14
CA TRP A 381 -17.12 -6.19 -35.29
C TRP A 381 -16.49 -6.18 -36.67
N ARG A 382 -16.14 -4.98 -37.10
CA ARG A 382 -15.26 -4.74 -38.24
C ARG A 382 -14.03 -3.99 -37.76
N ILE A 383 -12.85 -4.48 -38.11
CA ILE A 383 -11.61 -3.73 -37.93
C ILE A 383 -11.58 -2.62 -38.98
N ASP A 384 -11.52 -1.38 -38.53
CA ASP A 384 -11.20 -0.25 -39.40
C ASP A 384 -9.68 -0.17 -39.47
N SER A 385 -9.12 -0.43 -40.65
CA SER A 385 -7.71 -0.18 -40.91
C SER A 385 -7.42 1.31 -40.76
N LEU A 386 -6.55 1.67 -39.81
CA LEU A 386 -5.88 2.98 -39.79
C LEU A 386 -4.92 3.11 -40.97
#